data_AF-A0A356DYB2-F1
#
_entry.id   AF-A0A356DYB2-F1
#
_cell.length_a   1.000
_cell.length_b   1.000
_cell.length_c   1.000
_cell.angle_alpha   90.00
_cell.angle_beta   90.00
_cell.angle_gamma   90.00
#
_symmetry.space_group_name_H-M   'P 1'
#
loop_
_entity.id
_entity.type
_entity.pdbx_description
1 polymer ?
#
loop_
_entity_poly.entity_id
_entity_poly.type
_entity_poly.pdbx_seq_one_letter_code
_entity_poly.pdbx_strand_id
1 'polypeptide(L)'
;MRRSVFVTVFLLCFMTGQAFAADNLSEAVSKIESGILTILKGVEGTVSQAARETGILGLNRETEIRKLLQNCNTGRPYVIDSTFVDGNGIMKFIEPEKYRKYEGTDISKQEAIIEMRKTQKPRMGSVFVSAEGVKSIDIEYPIFSAGKKFIGSISILVRHDELIRSVASTVENESVAKCWVMQKDGLLLYETDPMQMGLNLFTDPLYKDYPELIKLGKQMVKEKEGKGFYTFLIHGTKTVVKKQAVWKTVHFLNNDWIVVAYKEVK
;
A
#
# COMPACT_ATOMS: atom_id res chain seq x y z
N MET A 1 36.61 24.64 67.86
CA MET A 1 35.26 24.55 67.28
C MET A 1 35.03 25.72 66.32
N ARG A 2 35.18 25.51 65.01
CA ARG A 2 34.72 26.43 63.96
C ARG A 2 34.30 25.55 62.78
N ARG A 3 32.99 25.53 62.52
CA ARG A 3 32.35 24.67 61.51
C ARG A 3 32.51 25.30 60.13
N SER A 4 33.06 24.52 59.20
CA SER A 4 33.03 24.81 57.76
C SER A 4 31.61 24.67 57.24
N VAL A 5 31.11 25.67 56.50
CA VAL A 5 29.86 25.57 55.74
C VAL A 5 30.24 25.39 54.27
N PHE A 6 30.07 24.18 53.75
CA PHE A 6 30.09 23.91 52.32
C PHE A 6 28.73 24.31 51.73
N VAL A 7 28.75 25.25 50.79
CA VAL A 7 27.58 25.57 49.96
C VAL A 7 27.65 24.70 48.72
N THR A 8 26.85 23.64 48.68
CA THR A 8 26.66 22.81 47.48
C THR A 8 25.60 23.48 46.61
N VAL A 9 26.01 24.08 45.50
CA VAL A 9 25.09 24.58 44.47
C VAL A 9 24.60 23.38 43.66
N PHE A 10 23.33 23.00 43.83
CA PHE A 10 22.65 22.04 42.95
C PHE A 10 22.20 22.77 41.69
N LEU A 11 22.90 22.56 40.58
CA LEU A 11 22.45 22.96 39.25
C LEU A 11 21.40 21.94 38.79
N LEU A 12 20.12 22.27 38.93
CA LEU A 12 19.02 21.50 38.34
C LEU A 12 18.95 21.82 36.83
N CYS A 13 19.57 20.96 36.01
CA CYS A 13 19.32 20.93 34.58
C CYS A 13 17.89 20.40 34.33
N PHE A 14 16.94 21.31 34.11
CA PHE A 14 15.66 20.98 33.49
C PHE A 14 15.89 20.69 32.00
N MET A 15 16.14 19.43 31.66
CA MET A 15 15.98 18.91 30.30
C MET A 15 14.69 18.09 30.22
N THR A 16 13.54 18.75 30.22
CA THR A 16 12.26 18.08 29.98
C THR A 16 11.42 18.90 29.02
N GLY A 17 11.58 18.65 27.73
CA GLY A 17 10.77 19.32 26.72
C GLY A 17 11.03 18.92 25.28
N GLN A 18 11.31 17.65 24.96
CA GLN A 18 11.33 17.22 23.55
C GLN A 18 11.09 15.72 23.28
N ALA A 19 10.83 14.88 24.30
CA ALA A 19 10.67 13.43 24.08
C ALA A 19 9.23 12.99 23.72
N PHE A 20 8.19 13.64 24.24
CA PHE A 20 6.80 13.14 24.13
C PHE A 20 6.14 13.30 22.74
N ALA A 21 6.70 14.12 21.85
CA ALA A 21 6.10 14.40 20.54
C ALA A 21 6.56 13.44 19.43
N ALA A 22 7.71 12.78 19.60
CA ALA A 22 8.32 11.90 18.61
C ALA A 22 7.74 10.47 18.61
N ASP A 23 7.21 10.03 19.75
CA ASP A 23 6.71 8.66 19.92
C ASP A 23 5.42 8.40 19.13
N ASN A 24 4.49 9.37 19.08
CA ASN A 24 3.18 9.17 18.45
C ASN A 24 3.27 8.97 16.92
N LEU A 25 4.12 9.72 16.20
CA LEU A 25 4.25 9.53 14.73
C LEU A 25 4.95 8.22 14.36
N SER A 26 5.96 7.83 15.13
CA SER A 26 6.69 6.57 14.91
C SER A 26 5.79 5.35 15.18
N GLU A 27 4.95 5.43 16.21
CA GLU A 27 3.93 4.43 16.50
C GLU A 27 2.86 4.40 15.40
N ALA A 28 2.33 5.56 15.01
CA ALA A 28 1.32 5.68 13.97
C ALA A 28 1.79 5.06 12.63
N VAL A 29 2.96 5.46 12.13
CA VAL A 29 3.48 4.90 10.86
C VAL A 29 3.72 3.39 10.96
N SER A 30 4.15 2.90 12.12
CA SER A 30 4.38 1.46 12.33
C SER A 30 3.08 0.67 12.37
N LYS A 31 2.03 1.20 13.01
CA LYS A 31 0.69 0.60 13.00
C LYS A 31 0.11 0.53 11.59
N ILE A 32 0.27 1.59 10.80
CA ILE A 32 -0.24 1.64 9.42
C ILE A 32 0.55 0.70 8.52
N GLU A 33 1.88 0.76 8.54
CA GLU A 33 2.76 -0.12 7.76
C GLU A 33 2.46 -1.60 8.04
N SER A 34 2.47 -2.00 9.32
CA SER A 34 2.23 -3.40 9.70
C SER A 34 0.80 -3.85 9.40
N GLY A 35 -0.20 -2.98 9.56
CA GLY A 35 -1.58 -3.27 9.21
C GLY A 35 -1.76 -3.51 7.71
N ILE A 36 -1.20 -2.64 6.86
CA ILE A 36 -1.22 -2.80 5.39
C ILE A 36 -0.53 -4.11 5.02
N LEU A 37 0.68 -4.35 5.53
CA LEU A 37 1.45 -5.56 5.22
C LEU A 37 0.69 -6.84 5.66
N THR A 38 0.01 -6.80 6.79
CA THR A 38 -0.81 -7.92 7.30
C THR A 38 -1.96 -8.23 6.33
N ILE A 39 -2.67 -7.21 5.85
CA ILE A 39 -3.75 -7.39 4.88
C ILE A 39 -3.20 -7.95 3.56
N LEU A 40 -2.12 -7.38 3.03
CA LEU A 40 -1.49 -7.82 1.78
C LEU A 40 -1.05 -9.30 1.86
N LYS A 41 -0.41 -9.72 2.96
CA LYS A 41 -0.05 -11.13 3.21
C LYS A 41 -1.26 -12.04 3.34
N GLY A 42 -2.35 -11.56 3.95
CA GLY A 42 -3.61 -12.30 4.03
C GLY A 42 -4.25 -12.55 2.66
N VAL A 43 -4.20 -11.54 1.79
CA VAL A 43 -4.62 -11.66 0.38
C VAL A 43 -3.71 -12.64 -0.35
N GLU A 44 -2.39 -12.48 -0.27
CA GLU A 44 -1.41 -13.40 -0.87
C GLU A 44 -1.66 -14.86 -0.48
N GLY A 45 -1.89 -15.11 0.81
CA GLY A 45 -2.17 -16.45 1.33
C GLY A 45 -3.37 -17.09 0.64
N THR A 46 -4.45 -16.33 0.45
CA THR A 46 -5.68 -16.82 -0.18
C THR A 46 -5.51 -17.02 -1.69
N VAL A 47 -4.88 -16.06 -2.38
CA VAL A 47 -4.61 -16.15 -3.82
C VAL A 47 -3.65 -17.30 -4.13
N SER A 48 -2.60 -17.47 -3.33
CA SER A 48 -1.65 -18.57 -3.49
C SER A 48 -2.31 -19.94 -3.28
N GLN A 49 -3.25 -20.04 -2.33
CA GLN A 49 -4.02 -21.24 -2.10
C GLN A 49 -4.91 -21.56 -3.30
N ALA A 50 -5.68 -20.57 -3.79
CA ALA A 50 -6.50 -20.72 -4.98
C ALA A 50 -5.69 -21.14 -6.21
N ALA A 51 -4.48 -20.58 -6.38
CA ALA A 51 -3.60 -20.94 -7.49
C ALA A 51 -3.09 -22.39 -7.38
N ARG A 52 -2.67 -22.82 -6.19
CA ARG A 52 -2.24 -24.21 -5.95
C ARG A 52 -3.37 -25.20 -6.19
N GLU A 53 -4.55 -24.93 -5.64
CA GLU A 53 -5.71 -25.82 -5.76
C GLU A 53 -6.22 -25.90 -7.21
N THR A 54 -6.23 -24.78 -7.94
CA THR A 54 -6.55 -24.76 -9.38
C THR A 54 -5.56 -25.63 -10.18
N GLY A 55 -4.27 -25.57 -9.85
CA GLY A 55 -3.23 -26.40 -10.47
C GLY A 55 -3.41 -27.92 -10.25
N ILE A 56 -3.94 -28.30 -9.08
CA ILE A 56 -4.24 -29.70 -8.71
C ILE A 56 -5.54 -30.18 -9.38
N LEU A 57 -6.59 -29.37 -9.33
CA LEU A 57 -7.91 -29.70 -9.90
C LEU A 57 -7.85 -29.88 -11.42
N GLY A 58 -7.01 -29.09 -12.08
CA GLY A 58 -6.98 -28.96 -13.53
C GLY A 58 -8.07 -28.01 -14.05
N LEU A 59 -7.86 -27.50 -15.26
CA LEU A 59 -8.61 -26.35 -15.79
C LEU A 59 -10.07 -26.64 -16.18
N ASN A 60 -10.48 -27.91 -16.22
CA ASN A 60 -11.83 -28.33 -16.61
C ASN A 60 -12.83 -28.32 -15.42
N ARG A 61 -12.40 -27.87 -14.25
CA ARG A 61 -13.18 -27.87 -12.99
C ARG A 61 -13.73 -26.50 -12.67
N GLU A 62 -14.53 -25.96 -13.59
CA GLU A 62 -15.04 -24.58 -13.52
C GLU A 62 -15.74 -24.28 -12.19
N THR A 63 -16.69 -25.12 -11.77
CA THR A 63 -17.47 -24.92 -10.54
C THR A 63 -16.57 -24.80 -9.31
N GLU A 64 -15.53 -25.63 -9.23
CA GLU A 64 -14.57 -25.61 -8.15
C GLU A 64 -13.66 -24.39 -8.22
N ILE A 65 -13.15 -24.04 -9.41
CA ILE A 65 -12.30 -22.85 -9.60
C ILE A 65 -13.07 -21.57 -9.22
N ARG A 66 -14.33 -21.44 -9.63
CA ARG A 66 -15.17 -20.28 -9.24
C ARG A 66 -15.34 -20.16 -7.73
N LYS A 67 -15.49 -21.27 -7.00
CA LYS A 67 -15.54 -21.25 -5.53
C LYS A 67 -14.22 -20.74 -4.93
N LEU A 68 -13.08 -21.12 -5.49
CA LEU A 68 -11.77 -20.60 -5.06
C LEU A 68 -11.66 -19.09 -5.28
N LEU A 69 -12.12 -18.59 -6.43
CA LEU A 69 -12.15 -17.15 -6.74
C LEU A 69 -13.10 -16.40 -5.79
N GLN A 70 -14.28 -16.95 -5.51
CA GLN A 70 -15.22 -16.36 -4.53
C GLN A 70 -14.60 -16.27 -3.13
N ASN A 71 -13.86 -17.30 -2.69
CA ASN A 71 -13.16 -17.29 -1.41
C ASN A 71 -12.06 -16.21 -1.34
N CYS A 72 -11.43 -15.87 -2.46
CA CYS A 72 -10.50 -14.74 -2.54
C CYS A 72 -11.20 -13.40 -2.24
N ASN A 73 -12.48 -13.27 -2.62
CA ASN A 73 -13.25 -12.03 -2.44
C ASN A 73 -13.95 -11.93 -1.07
N THR A 74 -14.32 -13.06 -0.46
CA THR A 74 -15.17 -13.10 0.76
C THR A 74 -14.56 -12.31 1.92
N GLY A 75 -15.35 -11.41 2.50
CA GLY A 75 -14.96 -10.61 3.67
C GLY A 75 -13.97 -9.47 3.37
N ARG A 76 -13.71 -9.18 2.09
CA ARG A 76 -12.71 -8.18 1.67
C ARG A 76 -13.36 -7.09 0.81
N PRO A 77 -13.92 -6.02 1.41
CA PRO A 77 -14.63 -4.99 0.66
C PRO A 77 -13.75 -4.24 -0.35
N TYR A 78 -12.44 -4.17 -0.11
CA TYR A 78 -11.46 -3.56 -1.01
C TYR A 78 -11.09 -4.45 -2.21
N VAL A 79 -11.58 -5.68 -2.30
CA VAL A 79 -11.38 -6.55 -3.47
C VAL A 79 -12.49 -6.29 -4.47
N ILE A 80 -12.10 -5.98 -5.71
CA ILE A 80 -13.01 -5.74 -6.84
C ILE A 80 -13.49 -7.09 -7.36
N ASP A 81 -12.54 -7.91 -7.80
CA ASP A 81 -12.75 -9.25 -8.34
C ASP A 81 -11.51 -10.13 -8.15
N SER A 82 -11.70 -11.42 -8.40
CA SER A 82 -10.66 -12.41 -8.56
C SER A 82 -10.87 -13.16 -9.88
N THR A 83 -9.79 -13.37 -10.61
CA THR A 83 -9.81 -13.89 -11.98
C THR A 83 -8.80 -15.02 -12.16
N PHE A 84 -9.23 -16.13 -12.77
CA PHE A 84 -8.32 -17.09 -13.38
C PHE A 84 -7.99 -16.63 -14.81
N VAL A 85 -6.70 -16.39 -15.07
CA VAL A 85 -6.16 -16.06 -16.39
C VAL A 85 -5.35 -17.24 -16.90
N ASP A 86 -5.60 -17.69 -18.13
CA ASP A 86 -4.86 -18.82 -18.69
C ASP A 86 -3.43 -18.44 -19.12
N GLY A 87 -2.64 -19.45 -19.50
CA GLY A 87 -1.24 -19.25 -19.92
C GLY A 87 -1.05 -18.36 -21.16
N ASN A 88 -2.11 -18.08 -21.92
CA ASN A 88 -2.06 -17.16 -23.07
C ASN A 88 -2.39 -15.73 -22.67
N GLY A 89 -2.92 -15.50 -21.46
CA GLY A 89 -3.36 -14.18 -21.01
C GLY A 89 -4.84 -13.93 -21.27
N ILE A 90 -5.67 -14.97 -21.38
CA ILE A 90 -7.11 -14.84 -21.54
C ILE A 90 -7.81 -15.02 -20.19
N MET A 91 -8.71 -14.10 -19.84
CA MET A 91 -9.53 -14.21 -18.63
C MET A 91 -10.54 -15.36 -18.80
N LYS A 92 -10.43 -16.41 -17.99
CA LYS A 92 -11.27 -17.62 -18.11
C LYS A 92 -12.47 -17.58 -17.21
N PHE A 93 -12.25 -17.37 -15.91
CA PHE A 93 -13.31 -17.29 -14.90
C PHE A 93 -13.05 -16.09 -14.02
N ILE A 94 -14.09 -15.30 -13.77
CA ILE A 94 -14.02 -14.11 -12.92
C ILE A 94 -15.19 -14.11 -11.94
N GLU A 95 -14.89 -13.70 -10.71
CA GLU A 95 -15.88 -13.56 -9.65
C GLU A 95 -15.67 -12.24 -8.92
N PRO A 96 -16.74 -11.55 -8.46
CA PRO A 96 -18.14 -11.99 -8.46
C PRO A 96 -18.84 -11.90 -9.83
N GLU A 97 -20.02 -12.52 -9.93
CA GLU A 97 -20.84 -12.65 -11.15
C GLU A 97 -20.97 -11.38 -12.00
N LYS A 98 -21.09 -10.20 -11.36
CA LYS A 98 -21.22 -8.90 -12.05
C LYS A 98 -20.05 -8.57 -12.99
N TYR A 99 -18.90 -9.23 -12.85
CA TYR A 99 -17.73 -9.06 -13.71
C TYR A 99 -17.60 -10.14 -14.81
N ARG A 100 -18.46 -11.17 -14.84
CA ARG A 100 -18.37 -12.26 -15.83
C ARG A 100 -18.45 -11.80 -17.29
N LYS A 101 -18.98 -10.61 -17.54
CA LYS A 101 -18.95 -9.97 -18.87
C LYS A 101 -17.52 -9.74 -19.43
N TYR A 102 -16.49 -9.82 -18.58
CA TYR A 102 -15.08 -9.70 -18.99
C TYR A 102 -14.42 -11.06 -19.28
N GLU A 103 -15.10 -12.19 -19.07
CA GLU A 103 -14.58 -13.51 -19.47
C GLU A 103 -14.36 -13.57 -20.99
N GLY A 104 -13.26 -14.17 -21.41
CA GLY A 104 -12.80 -14.21 -22.79
C GLY A 104 -11.97 -13.00 -23.23
N THR A 105 -11.83 -11.97 -22.39
CA THR A 105 -11.00 -10.80 -22.71
C THR A 105 -9.52 -11.20 -22.80
N ASP A 106 -8.85 -10.73 -23.85
CA ASP A 106 -7.41 -10.87 -24.04
C ASP A 106 -6.67 -9.72 -23.35
N ILE A 107 -5.98 -10.06 -22.26
CA ILE A 107 -5.14 -9.14 -21.49
C ILE A 107 -3.64 -9.47 -21.64
N SER A 108 -3.27 -10.30 -22.63
CA SER A 108 -1.91 -10.77 -22.90
C SER A 108 -0.88 -9.66 -23.12
N LYS A 109 -1.34 -8.45 -23.47
CA LYS A 109 -0.51 -7.27 -23.73
C LYS A 109 -0.33 -6.36 -22.51
N GLN A 110 -1.04 -6.63 -21.40
CA GLN A 110 -0.84 -5.88 -20.17
C GLN A 110 0.53 -6.22 -19.56
N GLU A 111 1.20 -5.22 -19.00
CA GLU A 111 2.53 -5.36 -18.39
C GLU A 111 2.56 -6.49 -17.35
N ALA A 112 1.52 -6.55 -16.52
CA ALA A 112 1.28 -7.57 -15.53
C ALA A 112 1.38 -9.01 -16.09
N ILE A 113 0.64 -9.30 -17.16
CA ILE A 113 0.59 -10.62 -17.79
C ILE A 113 1.90 -10.95 -18.52
N ILE A 114 2.54 -9.95 -19.13
CA ILE A 114 3.86 -10.12 -19.75
C ILE A 114 4.89 -10.53 -18.67
N GLU A 115 4.91 -9.82 -17.54
CA GLU A 115 5.80 -10.10 -16.43
C GLU A 115 5.51 -11.46 -15.78
N MET A 116 4.24 -11.81 -15.56
CA MET A 116 3.83 -13.10 -15.00
C MET A 116 4.30 -14.27 -15.87
N ARG A 117 4.12 -14.23 -17.19
CA ARG A 117 4.59 -15.30 -18.08
C ARG A 117 6.11 -15.42 -18.13
N LYS A 118 6.82 -14.29 -18.02
CA LYS A 118 8.29 -14.23 -18.04
C LYS A 118 8.90 -14.76 -16.74
N THR A 119 8.36 -14.32 -15.60
CA THR A 119 8.96 -14.57 -14.29
C THR A 119 8.38 -15.81 -13.61
N GLN A 120 7.10 -16.10 -13.84
CA GLN A 120 6.32 -17.16 -13.20
C GLN A 120 6.47 -17.11 -11.67
N LYS A 121 6.45 -15.89 -11.13
CA LYS A 121 6.58 -15.59 -9.70
C LYS A 121 5.40 -14.75 -9.24
N PRO A 122 5.02 -14.83 -7.95
CA PRO A 122 4.04 -13.94 -7.37
C PRO A 122 4.45 -12.47 -7.55
N ARG A 123 3.48 -11.61 -7.85
CA ARG A 123 3.71 -10.18 -8.04
C ARG A 123 2.57 -9.32 -7.50
N MET A 124 2.89 -8.08 -7.17
CA MET A 124 1.93 -6.99 -6.95
C MET A 124 2.24 -5.88 -7.95
N GLY A 125 1.28 -5.51 -8.80
CA GLY A 125 1.45 -4.46 -9.79
C GLY A 125 1.43 -3.04 -9.21
N SER A 126 1.92 -2.11 -10.02
CA SER A 126 1.66 -0.67 -9.85
C SER A 126 0.20 -0.36 -10.17
N VAL A 127 -0.27 0.82 -9.79
CA VAL A 127 -1.64 1.23 -10.16
C VAL A 127 -1.78 1.36 -11.67
N PHE A 128 -2.82 0.75 -12.21
CA PHE A 128 -3.19 0.80 -13.62
C PHE A 128 -4.70 0.92 -13.78
N VAL A 129 -5.15 1.18 -15.01
CA VAL A 129 -6.57 1.09 -15.35
C VAL A 129 -6.85 -0.31 -15.87
N SER A 130 -7.68 -1.06 -15.14
CA SER A 130 -8.01 -2.43 -15.46
C SER A 130 -8.96 -2.54 -16.66
N ALA A 131 -9.15 -3.76 -17.19
CA ALA A 131 -10.12 -4.01 -18.28
C ALA A 131 -11.56 -3.65 -17.85
N GLU A 132 -11.81 -3.70 -16.55
CA GLU A 132 -13.06 -3.34 -15.88
C GLU A 132 -13.29 -1.81 -15.85
N GLY A 133 -12.29 -1.01 -16.24
CA GLY A 133 -12.33 0.44 -16.23
C GLY A 133 -12.07 1.07 -14.86
N VAL A 134 -11.47 0.31 -13.93
CA VAL A 134 -11.20 0.76 -12.57
C VAL A 134 -9.71 1.02 -12.39
N LYS A 135 -9.37 2.12 -11.72
CA LYS A 135 -7.99 2.39 -11.28
C LYS A 135 -7.71 1.56 -10.04
N SER A 136 -6.81 0.58 -10.14
CA SER A 136 -6.55 -0.41 -9.10
C SER A 136 -5.13 -0.95 -9.20
N ILE A 137 -4.74 -1.77 -8.23
CA ILE A 137 -3.58 -2.66 -8.33
C ILE A 137 -4.07 -4.08 -8.60
N ASP A 138 -3.17 -4.93 -9.08
CA ASP A 138 -3.36 -6.38 -9.10
C ASP A 138 -2.35 -7.08 -8.18
N ILE A 139 -2.77 -8.21 -7.63
CA ILE A 139 -1.86 -9.20 -7.02
C ILE A 139 -2.07 -10.50 -7.78
N GLU A 140 -0.99 -11.05 -8.34
CA GLU A 140 -1.06 -12.25 -9.15
C GLU A 140 -0.18 -13.37 -8.59
N TYR A 141 -0.68 -14.59 -8.70
CA TYR A 141 0.04 -15.79 -8.29
C TYR A 141 0.03 -16.83 -9.42
N PRO A 142 1.19 -17.39 -9.81
CA PRO A 142 1.28 -18.36 -10.91
C PRO A 142 0.62 -19.69 -10.53
N ILE A 143 -0.04 -20.30 -11.52
CA ILE A 143 -0.61 -21.64 -11.43
C ILE A 143 0.32 -22.60 -12.16
N PHE A 144 0.69 -23.68 -11.48
CA PHE A 144 1.44 -24.78 -12.06
C PHE A 144 0.61 -26.06 -12.02
N SER A 145 0.64 -26.83 -13.11
CA SER A 145 0.07 -28.18 -13.13
C SER A 145 0.86 -29.14 -12.23
N ALA A 146 0.32 -30.33 -11.99
CA ALA A 146 1.05 -31.41 -11.30
C ALA A 146 2.43 -31.71 -11.93
N GLY A 147 2.55 -31.55 -13.25
CA GLY A 147 3.82 -31.67 -13.99
C GLY A 147 4.74 -30.44 -13.91
N LYS A 148 4.47 -29.50 -13.00
CA LYS A 148 5.19 -28.22 -12.83
C LYS A 148 5.22 -27.32 -14.07
N LYS A 149 4.27 -27.49 -14.99
CA LYS A 149 4.11 -26.61 -16.14
C LYS A 149 3.28 -25.39 -15.75
N PHE A 150 3.75 -24.19 -16.07
CA PHE A 150 2.95 -22.97 -15.95
C PHE A 150 1.70 -23.07 -16.84
N ILE A 151 0.53 -22.84 -16.26
CA ILE A 151 -0.76 -22.96 -16.96
C ILE A 151 -1.65 -21.72 -16.83
N GLY A 152 -1.18 -20.66 -16.17
CA GLY A 152 -1.90 -19.41 -15.98
C GLY A 152 -1.60 -18.76 -14.63
N SER A 153 -2.45 -17.84 -14.19
CA SER A 153 -2.38 -17.17 -12.90
C SER A 153 -3.76 -16.98 -12.27
N ILE A 154 -3.79 -16.89 -10.94
CA ILE A 154 -4.91 -16.25 -10.25
C ILE A 154 -4.50 -14.79 -10.04
N SER A 155 -5.34 -13.87 -10.49
CA SER A 155 -5.22 -12.44 -10.28
C SER A 155 -6.33 -11.96 -9.35
N ILE A 156 -6.04 -10.98 -8.49
CA ILE A 156 -7.04 -10.27 -7.69
C ILE A 156 -6.86 -8.77 -7.91
N LEU A 157 -7.96 -8.08 -8.22
CA LEU A 157 -7.97 -6.63 -8.34
C LEU A 157 -8.35 -5.98 -7.01
N VAL A 158 -7.54 -5.03 -6.56
CA VAL A 158 -7.66 -4.41 -5.24
C VAL A 158 -7.77 -2.89 -5.36
N ARG A 159 -8.76 -2.31 -4.68
CA ARG A 159 -8.87 -0.88 -4.41
C ARG A 159 -7.85 -0.50 -3.35
N HIS A 160 -6.69 -0.03 -3.80
CA HIS A 160 -5.56 0.30 -2.93
C HIS A 160 -5.96 1.32 -1.85
N ASP A 161 -6.76 2.32 -2.21
CA ASP A 161 -7.22 3.39 -1.33
C ASP A 161 -8.13 2.86 -0.22
N GLU A 162 -9.09 1.99 -0.54
CA GLU A 162 -9.97 1.36 0.45
C GLU A 162 -9.21 0.41 1.38
N LEU A 163 -8.26 -0.37 0.85
CA LEU A 163 -7.40 -1.24 1.64
C LEU A 163 -6.60 -0.42 2.64
N ILE A 164 -5.90 0.62 2.18
CA ILE A 164 -5.10 1.49 3.04
C ILE A 164 -6.00 2.20 4.05
N ARG A 165 -7.15 2.72 3.62
CA ARG A 165 -8.12 3.40 4.49
C ARG A 165 -8.57 2.52 5.65
N SER A 166 -8.82 1.22 5.42
CA SER A 166 -9.26 0.29 6.47
C SER A 166 -8.27 0.15 7.64
N VAL A 167 -7.02 0.52 7.42
CA VAL A 167 -5.97 0.56 8.46
C VAL A 167 -5.75 2.00 8.94
N ALA A 168 -5.56 2.93 8.01
CA ALA A 168 -5.20 4.31 8.31
C ALA A 168 -6.29 5.04 9.12
N SER A 169 -7.57 4.79 8.85
CA SER A 169 -8.67 5.49 9.52
C SER A 169 -8.66 5.28 11.04
N THR A 170 -8.30 4.08 11.50
CA THR A 170 -8.21 3.78 12.93
C THR A 170 -7.14 4.65 13.60
N VAL A 171 -5.95 4.72 12.98
CA VAL A 171 -4.84 5.53 13.51
C VAL A 171 -5.13 7.03 13.43
N GLU A 172 -5.79 7.49 12.37
CA GLU A 172 -6.17 8.90 12.17
C GLU A 172 -7.29 9.36 13.12
N ASN A 173 -8.13 8.43 13.60
CA ASN A 173 -9.19 8.70 14.57
C ASN A 173 -8.70 8.64 16.02
N GLU A 174 -7.69 7.81 16.30
CA GLU A 174 -7.14 7.62 17.64
C GLU A 174 -6.00 8.61 17.97
N SER A 175 -5.52 9.38 16.99
CA SER A 175 -4.38 10.27 17.15
C SER A 175 -4.49 11.57 16.35
N VAL A 176 -3.56 12.51 16.60
CA VAL A 176 -3.41 13.72 15.78
C VAL A 176 -2.63 13.46 14.48
N ALA A 177 -2.11 12.24 14.29
CA ALA A 177 -1.34 11.89 13.11
C ALA A 177 -2.27 11.73 11.90
N LYS A 178 -1.84 12.30 10.78
CA LYS A 178 -2.44 12.12 9.46
C LYS A 178 -1.55 11.22 8.60
N CYS A 179 -2.10 10.65 7.54
CA CYS A 179 -1.41 9.63 6.74
C CYS A 179 -1.48 9.93 5.26
N TRP A 180 -0.38 9.63 4.57
CA TRP A 180 -0.40 9.43 3.13
C TRP A 180 0.48 8.25 2.74
N VAL A 181 0.14 7.62 1.63
CA VAL A 181 0.86 6.47 1.08
C VAL A 181 1.11 6.72 -0.39
N MET A 182 2.34 6.49 -0.85
CA MET A 182 2.71 6.67 -2.26
C MET A 182 3.44 5.46 -2.84
N GLN A 183 3.32 5.31 -4.15
CA GLN A 183 4.23 4.51 -4.95
C GLN A 183 5.58 5.22 -5.12
N LYS A 184 6.63 4.48 -5.49
CA LYS A 184 7.97 5.03 -5.73
C LYS A 184 8.05 6.04 -6.87
N ASP A 185 7.11 6.02 -7.80
CA ASP A 185 6.99 7.01 -8.88
C ASP A 185 6.33 8.32 -8.42
N GLY A 186 5.89 8.40 -7.16
CA GLY A 186 5.27 9.57 -6.55
C GLY A 186 3.74 9.55 -6.57
N LEU A 187 3.08 8.55 -7.17
CA LEU A 187 1.62 8.48 -7.18
C LEU A 187 1.07 8.26 -5.76
N LEU A 188 0.20 9.16 -5.30
CA LEU A 188 -0.49 9.05 -4.02
C LEU A 188 -1.61 8.02 -4.10
N LEU A 189 -1.42 6.90 -3.39
CA LEU A 189 -2.37 5.80 -3.26
C LEU A 189 -3.44 6.11 -2.21
N TYR A 190 -3.07 6.88 -1.20
CA TYR A 190 -3.93 7.32 -0.11
C TYR A 190 -3.41 8.66 0.43
N GLU A 191 -4.32 9.53 0.83
CA GLU A 191 -4.03 10.76 1.58
C GLU A 191 -5.24 11.06 2.46
N THR A 192 -5.02 11.62 3.66
CA THR A 192 -6.11 12.05 4.54
C THR A 192 -7.02 13.07 3.83
N ASP A 193 -6.47 14.00 3.07
CA ASP A 193 -7.18 14.89 2.15
C ASP A 193 -7.53 14.14 0.85
N PRO A 194 -8.80 13.78 0.63
CA PRO A 194 -9.19 13.05 -0.57
C PRO A 194 -8.93 13.82 -1.86
N MET A 195 -8.77 15.15 -1.83
CA MET A 195 -8.45 15.95 -3.03
C MET A 195 -7.04 15.69 -3.56
N GLN A 196 -6.14 15.16 -2.74
CA GLN A 196 -4.77 14.81 -3.15
C GLN A 196 -4.64 13.38 -3.67
N MET A 197 -5.65 12.55 -3.42
CA MET A 197 -5.60 11.15 -3.82
C MET A 197 -5.48 11.00 -5.34
N GLY A 198 -4.54 10.18 -5.80
CA GLY A 198 -4.29 9.96 -7.22
C GLY A 198 -3.44 11.04 -7.90
N LEU A 199 -3.05 12.10 -7.20
CA LEU A 199 -2.01 13.03 -7.67
C LEU A 199 -0.62 12.40 -7.52
N ASN A 200 0.34 12.91 -8.29
CA ASN A 200 1.73 12.50 -8.27
C ASN A 200 2.61 13.60 -7.66
N LEU A 201 3.26 13.27 -6.54
CA LEU A 201 4.09 14.18 -5.76
C LEU A 201 5.21 14.85 -6.56
N PHE A 202 5.72 14.19 -7.60
CA PHE A 202 6.88 14.66 -8.36
C PHE A 202 6.53 15.40 -9.64
N THR A 203 5.29 15.25 -10.14
CA THR A 203 4.93 15.73 -11.48
C THR A 203 3.68 16.61 -11.50
N ASP A 204 2.76 16.48 -10.52
CA ASP A 204 1.54 17.28 -10.53
C ASP A 204 1.79 18.74 -10.13
N PRO A 205 1.14 19.72 -10.81
CA PRO A 205 1.38 21.14 -10.58
C PRO A 205 1.14 21.62 -9.14
N LEU A 206 0.33 20.91 -8.35
CA LEU A 206 0.05 21.25 -6.96
C LEU A 206 1.33 21.31 -6.11
N TYR A 207 2.30 20.45 -6.39
CA TYR A 207 3.51 20.31 -5.58
C TYR A 207 4.68 21.18 -6.05
N LYS A 208 4.57 21.82 -7.22
CA LYS A 208 5.68 22.53 -7.88
C LYS A 208 6.31 23.64 -7.03
N ASP A 209 5.48 24.30 -6.22
CA ASP A 209 5.89 25.44 -5.39
C ASP A 209 6.39 24.99 -3.99
N TYR A 210 6.54 23.68 -3.77
CA TYR A 210 6.99 23.06 -2.51
C TYR A 210 8.21 22.16 -2.73
N PRO A 211 9.36 22.71 -3.17
CA PRO A 211 10.56 21.93 -3.52
C PRO A 211 11.14 21.12 -2.36
N GLU A 212 10.95 21.55 -1.11
CA GLU A 212 11.34 20.82 0.09
C GLU A 212 10.53 19.54 0.28
N LEU A 213 9.22 19.56 -0.02
CA LEU A 213 8.36 18.37 0.02
C LEU A 213 8.76 17.40 -1.11
N ILE A 214 9.00 17.90 -2.32
CA ILE A 214 9.48 17.07 -3.44
C ILE A 214 10.82 16.42 -3.09
N LYS A 215 11.76 17.18 -2.50
CA LYS A 215 13.06 16.66 -2.07
C LYS A 215 12.91 15.58 -1.01
N LEU A 216 12.02 15.78 -0.03
CA LEU A 216 11.73 14.79 0.99
C LEU A 216 11.12 13.52 0.39
N GLY A 217 10.19 13.64 -0.56
CA GLY A 217 9.63 12.49 -1.26
C GLY A 217 10.70 11.68 -2.01
N LYS A 218 11.63 12.36 -2.70
CA LYS A 218 12.77 11.69 -3.36
C LYS A 218 13.72 11.01 -2.37
N GLN A 219 13.84 11.53 -1.15
CA GLN A 219 14.60 10.89 -0.08
C GLN A 219 13.89 9.62 0.41
N MET A 220 12.58 9.70 0.65
CA MET A 220 11.76 8.56 1.08
C MET A 220 11.81 7.38 0.10
N VAL A 221 11.93 7.64 -1.21
CA VAL A 221 12.08 6.57 -2.23
C VAL A 221 13.41 5.80 -2.08
N LYS A 222 14.44 6.45 -1.53
CA LYS A 222 15.79 5.86 -1.35
C LYS A 222 15.97 5.24 0.03
N GLU A 223 15.35 5.81 1.05
CA GLU A 223 15.51 5.44 2.45
C GLU A 223 14.29 4.68 2.94
N LYS A 224 14.47 3.42 3.37
CA LYS A 224 13.35 2.55 3.75
C LYS A 224 12.52 3.08 4.93
N GLU A 225 13.15 3.87 5.79
CA GLU A 225 12.52 4.53 6.92
C GLU A 225 13.27 5.82 7.26
N GLY A 226 12.59 6.74 7.94
CA GLY A 226 13.23 7.96 8.39
C GLY A 226 12.23 8.98 8.89
N LYS A 227 12.75 10.19 9.12
CA LYS A 227 11.96 11.34 9.58
C LYS A 227 12.45 12.62 8.92
N GLY A 228 11.54 13.56 8.73
CA GLY A 228 11.84 14.82 8.08
C GLY A 228 10.80 15.89 8.35
N PHE A 229 11.04 17.05 7.76
CA PHE A 229 10.12 18.18 7.81
C PHE A 229 9.90 18.71 6.40
N TYR A 230 8.71 19.25 6.17
CA TYR A 230 8.35 19.92 4.91
C TYR A 230 7.31 21.00 5.21
N THR A 231 7.06 21.87 4.25
CA THR A 231 5.95 22.84 4.31
C THR A 231 4.92 22.48 3.26
N PHE A 232 3.64 22.54 3.63
CA PHE A 232 2.53 22.31 2.72
C PHE A 232 1.23 22.90 3.28
N LEU A 233 0.18 22.89 2.48
CA LEU A 233 -1.14 23.40 2.85
C LEU A 233 -1.74 22.64 4.05
N ILE A 234 -2.41 23.37 4.94
CA ILE A 234 -3.40 22.78 5.86
C ILE A 234 -4.57 22.27 5.02
N HIS A 235 -5.08 21.09 5.38
CA HIS A 235 -6.23 20.47 4.72
C HIS A 235 -7.40 21.46 4.53
N GLY A 236 -7.91 21.56 3.30
CA GLY A 236 -9.05 22.42 2.97
C GLY A 236 -8.77 23.92 2.99
N THR A 237 -7.51 24.36 3.11
CA THR A 237 -7.15 25.79 3.14
C THR A 237 -6.01 26.13 2.19
N LYS A 238 -5.70 27.43 2.07
CA LYS A 238 -4.50 27.94 1.36
C LYS A 238 -3.34 28.28 2.31
N THR A 239 -3.48 27.99 3.60
CA THR A 239 -2.48 28.32 4.61
C THR A 239 -1.35 27.30 4.58
N VAL A 240 -0.12 27.76 4.36
CA VAL A 240 1.08 26.91 4.38
C VAL A 240 1.57 26.77 5.83
N VAL A 241 1.78 25.54 6.27
CA VAL A 241 2.34 25.22 7.60
C VAL A 241 3.49 24.25 7.48
N LYS A 242 4.36 24.25 8.50
CA LYS A 242 5.39 23.25 8.64
C LYS A 242 4.79 21.96 9.18
N LYS A 243 5.20 20.83 8.61
CA LYS A 243 4.77 19.49 9.00
C LYS A 243 5.99 18.64 9.33
N GLN A 244 5.88 17.83 10.38
CA GLN A 244 6.83 16.75 10.69
C GLN A 244 6.29 15.46 10.08
N ALA A 245 7.14 14.71 9.39
CA ALA A 245 6.83 13.39 8.84
C ALA A 245 7.77 12.31 9.40
N VAL A 246 7.23 11.11 9.57
CA VAL A 246 7.95 9.87 9.79
C VAL A 246 7.45 8.88 8.75
N TRP A 247 8.35 8.19 8.06
CA TRP A 247 7.98 7.25 7.01
C TRP A 247 8.59 5.87 7.22
N LYS A 248 7.91 4.87 6.64
CA LYS A 248 8.38 3.50 6.49
C LYS A 248 7.96 2.96 5.12
N THR A 249 8.70 1.98 4.62
CA THR A 249 8.40 1.28 3.37
C THR A 249 7.73 -0.06 3.68
N VAL A 250 6.52 -0.25 3.14
CA VAL A 250 5.90 -1.57 3.01
C VAL A 250 6.51 -2.22 1.78
N HIS A 251 7.38 -3.21 1.98
CA HIS A 251 7.88 -4.07 0.91
C HIS A 251 7.01 -5.32 0.82
N PHE A 252 6.34 -5.52 -0.32
CA PHE A 252 5.48 -6.68 -0.54
C PHE A 252 5.63 -7.20 -1.97
N LEU A 253 6.00 -8.48 -2.09
CA LEU A 253 6.38 -9.12 -3.34
C LEU A 253 7.47 -8.32 -4.09
N ASN A 254 7.18 -7.84 -5.29
CA ASN A 254 8.09 -7.07 -6.13
C ASN A 254 7.82 -5.55 -6.07
N ASN A 255 6.99 -5.07 -5.14
CA ASN A 255 6.55 -3.67 -5.13
C ASN A 255 6.64 -3.05 -3.72
N ASP A 256 6.89 -1.74 -3.71
CA ASP A 256 7.16 -0.95 -2.52
C ASP A 256 6.18 0.22 -2.42
N TRP A 257 5.53 0.33 -1.28
CA TRP A 257 4.75 1.52 -0.91
C TRP A 257 5.42 2.25 0.24
N ILE A 258 5.42 3.58 0.17
CA ILE A 258 5.98 4.44 1.20
C ILE A 258 4.82 4.98 2.02
N VAL A 259 4.74 4.58 3.28
CA VAL A 259 3.74 5.02 4.25
C VAL A 259 4.33 6.16 5.05
N VAL A 260 3.59 7.27 5.16
CA VAL A 260 4.03 8.47 5.87
C VAL A 260 2.98 8.86 6.90
N ALA A 261 3.37 8.89 8.17
CA ALA A 261 2.59 9.56 9.21
C ALA A 261 3.14 10.97 9.40
N TYR A 262 2.26 11.96 9.47
CA TYR A 262 2.65 13.36 9.64
C TYR A 262 1.73 14.11 10.60
N LYS A 263 2.24 15.23 11.12
CA LYS A 263 1.45 16.21 11.88
C LYS A 263 1.96 17.62 11.63
N GLU A 264 1.11 18.60 11.84
CA GLU A 264 1.48 20.01 11.82
C GLU A 264 2.36 20.34 13.04
N VAL A 265 3.36 21.18 12.84
CA VAL A 265 4.22 21.69 13.92
C VAL A 265 4.05 23.20 14.03
N LYS A 266 3.93 23.68 15.27
CA LYS A 266 3.91 25.10 15.61
C LYS A 266 5.30 25.70 15.49
#